data_AF-A0A759SF54-F1
#
_entry.id   AF-A0A759SF54-F1
#
_cell.length_a   1.000
_cell.length_b   1.000
_cell.length_c   1.000
_cell.angle_alpha   90.00
_cell.angle_beta   90.00
_cell.angle_gamma   90.00
#
_symmetry.space_group_name_H-M   'P 1'
#
loop_
_entity.id
_entity.type
_entity.pdbx_description
1 polymer ?
#
loop_
_entity_poly.entity_id
_entity_poly.type
_entity_poly.pdbx_seq_one_letter_code
_entity_poly.pdbx_strand_id
1 'polypeptide(L)'
;VDLLDIPVAPDSHPHPLWRAKLGWMLAHYRQQVQPDVLVICNALASRSQTSAAARHLLEWVNATQPQHESALPGVVWAITPQDARFATQQNLDEAVQQLMGKPGVHWGTLQALDKHSMQRLVEWLSQATSAPQRQARLQALREQLRGRVRDLLPMFDDARLPVETVIRRLQAQAARHGDLLAGLLPPVQNFEALLRTRQSREEQVSGLFNDAIDLFADEPTRASASEGHETGYQAHKMWINHLRQWAHCRDNAQRLGLEPQMLNAVAEILITASYRLGLPQQLQKTMQREEVSGAQLHAIIGNFIAWLGYANIEEAQRPASRVQKGAAIFAATPRSTMLRLTKLDEQPVHAASRYVYDWLVALYTLANENAGYRHPQDVTDVDREQLIALIA
;
A
#
# COMPACT_ATOMS: atom_id res chain seq x y z
N VAL A 1 -12.18 16.32 33.38
CA VAL A 1 -11.28 16.57 32.25
C VAL A 1 -9.88 16.27 32.76
N ASP A 2 -9.21 15.30 32.14
CA ASP A 2 -7.83 14.97 32.50
C ASP A 2 -6.88 15.88 31.72
N LEU A 3 -5.91 16.46 32.40
CA LEU A 3 -4.92 17.35 31.81
C LEU A 3 -3.58 16.64 31.76
N LEU A 4 -2.96 16.67 30.58
CA LEU A 4 -1.65 16.12 30.34
C LEU A 4 -0.75 17.23 29.80
N ASP A 5 0.38 17.45 30.46
CA ASP A 5 1.43 18.32 29.95
C ASP A 5 2.47 17.49 29.18
N ILE A 6 2.74 17.89 27.94
CA ILE A 6 3.73 17.25 27.07
C ILE A 6 4.78 18.32 26.73
N PRO A 7 5.94 18.32 27.40
CA PRO A 7 6.96 19.32 27.13
C PRO A 7 7.67 19.02 25.81
N VAL A 8 8.10 20.08 25.13
CA VAL A 8 8.89 19.97 23.90
C VAL A 8 10.23 19.30 24.20
N ALA A 9 10.59 18.28 23.42
CA ALA A 9 11.88 17.63 23.54
C ALA A 9 13.00 18.56 23.02
N PRO A 10 14.02 18.90 23.84
CA PRO A 10 15.11 19.74 23.38
C PRO A 10 16.05 18.98 22.43
N ASP A 11 16.80 19.71 21.59
CA ASP A 11 17.78 19.12 20.65
C ASP A 11 18.95 18.46 21.36
N SER A 12 19.38 19.04 22.48
CA SER A 12 20.39 18.47 23.36
C SER A 12 19.85 18.43 24.79
N HIS A 13 20.06 17.30 25.47
CA HIS A 13 19.69 17.12 26.86
C HIS A 13 20.76 16.27 27.54
N PRO A 14 21.17 16.59 28.79
CA PRO A 14 22.17 15.80 29.51
C PRO A 14 21.73 14.34 29.73
N HIS A 15 20.42 14.07 29.68
CA HIS A 15 19.85 12.72 29.81
C HIS A 15 19.19 12.27 28.49
N PRO A 16 19.80 11.35 27.71
CA PRO A 16 19.26 10.90 26.43
C PRO A 16 17.96 10.10 26.57
N LEU A 17 17.81 9.32 27.64
CA LEU A 17 16.56 8.59 27.92
C LEU A 17 15.38 9.53 28.19
N TRP A 18 15.64 10.66 28.86
CA TRP A 18 14.62 11.66 29.09
C TRP A 18 14.15 12.28 27.76
N ARG A 19 15.10 12.66 26.89
CA ARG A 19 14.79 13.16 25.54
C ARG A 19 13.99 12.14 24.72
N ALA A 20 14.38 10.87 24.76
CA ALA A 20 13.67 9.79 24.09
C ALA A 20 12.25 9.62 24.62
N LYS A 21 12.06 9.69 25.95
CA LYS A 21 10.73 9.67 26.59
C LYS A 21 9.86 10.82 26.07
N LEU A 22 10.37 12.05 26.06
CA LEU A 22 9.61 13.22 25.59
C LEU A 22 9.17 13.08 24.13
N GLY A 23 10.07 12.64 23.25
CA GLY A 23 9.74 12.38 21.84
C GLY A 23 8.73 11.25 21.64
N TRP A 24 8.66 10.30 22.59
CA TRP A 24 7.75 9.16 22.52
C TRP A 24 6.36 9.45 23.10
N MET A 25 6.22 10.38 24.05
CA MET A 25 4.95 10.62 24.77
C MET A 25 3.77 10.87 23.85
N LEU A 26 3.88 11.78 22.88
CA LEU A 26 2.78 12.06 21.95
C LEU A 26 2.41 10.82 21.12
N ALA A 27 3.41 10.05 20.68
CA ALA A 27 3.20 8.82 19.92
C ALA A 27 2.53 7.72 20.76
N HIS A 28 2.82 7.65 22.07
CA HIS A 28 2.16 6.73 22.99
C HIS A 28 0.67 7.05 23.15
N TYR A 29 0.33 8.30 23.46
CA TYR A 29 -1.08 8.71 23.62
C TYR A 29 -1.87 8.61 22.31
N ARG A 30 -1.22 8.86 21.16
CA ARG A 30 -1.79 8.62 19.84
C ARG A 30 -2.35 7.20 19.67
N GLN A 31 -1.62 6.19 20.13
CA GLN A 31 -2.04 4.79 20.03
C GLN A 31 -3.30 4.50 20.85
N GLN A 32 -3.55 5.30 21.89
CA GLN A 32 -4.74 5.22 22.74
C GLN A 32 -5.87 6.14 22.27
N VAL A 33 -5.71 6.79 21.10
CA VAL A 33 -6.68 7.75 20.54
C VAL A 33 -6.93 8.95 21.48
N GLN A 34 -5.87 9.35 22.19
CA GLN A 34 -5.86 10.43 23.17
C GLN A 34 -4.69 11.42 22.91
N PRO A 35 -4.73 12.62 23.48
CA PRO A 35 -5.90 13.26 24.12
C PRO A 35 -7.04 13.57 23.12
N ASP A 36 -8.18 14.06 23.62
CA ASP A 36 -9.30 14.50 22.75
C ASP A 36 -8.91 15.77 21.95
N VAL A 37 -8.19 16.67 22.62
CA VAL A 37 -7.72 17.96 22.11
C VAL A 37 -6.27 18.16 22.50
N LEU A 38 -5.46 18.68 21.58
CA LEU A 38 -4.08 19.10 21.80
C LEU A 38 -3.99 20.62 21.76
N VAL A 39 -3.61 21.22 22.89
CA VAL A 39 -3.35 22.66 22.99
C VAL A 39 -1.84 22.89 22.95
N ILE A 40 -1.36 23.57 21.92
CA ILE A 40 0.05 23.82 21.67
C ILE A 40 0.36 25.27 22.03
N CYS A 41 1.20 25.49 23.04
CA CYS A 41 1.73 26.82 23.33
C CYS A 41 2.99 27.12 22.52
N ASN A 42 3.89 26.14 22.42
CA ASN A 42 5.07 26.16 21.55
C ASN A 42 5.27 24.73 21.03
N ALA A 43 5.36 24.54 19.71
CA ALA A 43 5.61 23.23 19.10
C ALA A 43 7.11 22.92 19.02
N LEU A 44 7.95 23.95 18.93
CA LEU A 44 9.38 23.81 18.64
C LEU A 44 10.26 24.51 19.68
N ALA A 45 11.40 23.88 19.98
CA ALA A 45 12.51 24.54 20.68
C ALA A 45 13.52 25.16 19.69
N SER A 46 13.61 24.61 18.48
CA SER A 46 14.49 25.12 17.41
C SER A 46 13.93 24.83 16.02
N ARG A 47 14.47 25.51 14.99
CA ARG A 47 14.07 25.31 13.58
C ARG A 47 14.48 23.96 13.01
N SER A 48 15.49 23.26 13.55
CA SER A 48 15.86 21.94 13.03
C SER A 48 14.80 20.88 13.30
N GLN A 49 13.87 21.14 14.23
CA GLN A 49 12.83 20.21 14.63
C GLN A 49 11.56 20.30 13.77
N THR A 50 11.44 21.31 12.89
CA THR A 50 10.22 21.60 12.13
C THR A 50 9.65 20.40 11.40
N SER A 51 10.48 19.68 10.63
CA SER A 51 10.02 18.51 9.86
C SER A 51 9.55 17.37 10.76
N ALA A 52 10.30 17.08 11.82
CA ALA A 52 9.96 16.01 12.76
C ALA A 52 8.66 16.33 13.53
N ALA A 53 8.51 17.55 14.04
CA ALA A 53 7.33 17.99 14.76
C ALA A 53 6.08 17.99 13.87
N ALA A 54 6.18 18.55 12.66
CA ALA A 54 5.07 18.56 11.70
C ALA A 54 4.61 17.14 11.36
N ARG A 55 5.55 16.21 11.13
CA ARG A 55 5.24 14.81 10.90
C ARG A 55 4.52 14.17 12.08
N HIS A 56 5.01 14.35 13.31
CA HIS A 56 4.39 13.76 14.49
C HIS A 56 2.99 14.34 14.79
N LEU A 57 2.80 15.64 14.59
CA LEU A 57 1.49 16.27 14.72
C LEU A 57 0.52 15.77 13.64
N LEU A 58 0.97 15.64 12.40
CA LEU A 58 0.14 15.12 11.31
C LEU A 58 -0.23 13.64 11.53
N GLU A 59 0.72 12.82 11.98
CA GLU A 59 0.48 11.43 12.40
C GLU A 59 -0.55 11.36 13.53
N TRP A 60 -0.46 12.27 14.50
CA TRP A 60 -1.41 12.35 15.61
C TRP A 60 -2.81 12.76 15.12
N VAL A 61 -2.94 13.85 14.37
CA VAL A 61 -4.21 14.33 13.80
C VAL A 61 -4.87 13.24 12.98
N ASN A 62 -4.13 12.59 12.09
CA ASN A 62 -4.68 11.53 11.23
C ASN A 62 -5.13 10.29 12.00
N ALA A 63 -4.58 10.06 13.19
CA ALA A 63 -4.94 8.91 14.02
C ALA A 63 -6.06 9.22 15.04
N THR A 64 -6.18 10.48 15.48
CA THR A 64 -7.08 10.86 16.58
C THR A 64 -8.22 11.79 16.15
N GLN A 65 -8.20 12.35 14.95
CA GLN A 65 -9.22 13.30 14.49
C GLN A 65 -9.87 12.82 13.19
N PRO A 66 -11.18 13.06 13.00
CA PRO A 66 -11.85 12.74 11.75
C PRO A 66 -11.36 13.65 10.61
N GLN A 67 -11.32 13.13 9.39
CA GLN A 67 -10.81 13.84 8.21
C GLN A 67 -11.88 14.73 7.54
N HIS A 68 -12.48 15.65 8.29
CA HIS A 68 -13.41 16.65 7.77
C HIS A 68 -13.18 18.02 8.40
N GLU A 69 -13.66 19.07 7.76
CA GLU A 69 -13.62 20.42 8.34
C GLU A 69 -14.45 20.46 9.63
N SER A 70 -13.94 21.13 10.66
CA SER A 70 -14.60 21.24 11.96
C SER A 70 -14.35 22.62 12.55
N ALA A 71 -15.41 23.24 13.06
CA ALA A 71 -15.30 24.47 13.83
C ALA A 71 -14.51 24.29 15.15
N LEU A 72 -14.40 23.04 15.62
CA LEU A 72 -13.64 22.64 16.80
C LEU A 72 -12.53 21.66 16.36
N PRO A 73 -11.40 22.16 15.81
CA PRO A 73 -10.29 21.29 15.44
C PRO A 73 -9.65 20.66 16.68
N GLY A 74 -9.18 19.42 16.55
CA GLY A 74 -8.53 18.71 17.65
C GLY A 74 -7.14 19.22 18.01
N VAL A 75 -6.52 20.06 17.18
CA VAL A 75 -5.25 20.74 17.48
C VAL A 75 -5.48 22.25 17.46
N VAL A 76 -5.02 22.94 18.50
CA VAL A 76 -5.10 24.40 18.58
C VAL A 76 -3.80 24.97 19.10
N TRP A 77 -3.30 26.01 18.43
CA TRP A 77 -2.24 26.86 18.95
C TRP A 77 -2.82 27.92 19.89
N ALA A 78 -2.39 27.92 21.15
CA ALA A 78 -2.74 28.93 22.13
C ALA A 78 -1.65 30.01 22.21
N ILE A 79 -1.96 31.21 21.75
CA ILE A 79 -1.08 32.37 21.83
C ILE A 79 -1.17 32.94 23.25
N THR A 80 -0.12 32.75 24.03
CA THR A 80 -0.03 33.22 25.42
C THR A 80 0.96 34.40 25.54
N PRO A 81 0.95 35.18 26.63
CA PRO A 81 1.95 36.24 26.85
C PRO A 81 3.39 35.71 26.91
N GLN A 82 3.59 34.42 27.19
CA GLN A 82 4.89 33.75 27.27
C GLN A 82 5.34 33.13 25.93
N ASP A 83 4.59 33.36 24.85
CA ASP A 83 4.91 32.84 23.53
C ASP A 83 6.28 33.32 23.05
N ALA A 84 7.03 32.42 22.41
CA ALA A 84 8.37 32.72 21.88
C ALA A 84 8.38 33.92 20.93
N ARG A 85 7.26 34.20 20.25
CA ARG A 85 7.10 35.38 19.39
C ARG A 85 7.25 36.69 20.13
N PHE A 86 6.80 36.77 21.37
CA PHE A 86 6.94 37.98 22.19
C PHE A 86 8.30 38.03 22.89
N ALA A 87 8.78 36.88 23.37
CA ALA A 87 10.04 36.81 24.13
C ALA A 87 11.30 36.92 23.24
N THR A 88 11.27 36.31 22.05
CA THR A 88 12.45 36.16 21.16
C THR A 88 12.29 36.84 19.80
N GLN A 89 11.12 37.44 19.52
CA GLN A 89 10.76 37.99 18.21
C GLN A 89 10.82 36.98 17.05
N GLN A 90 10.78 35.67 17.34
CA GLN A 90 10.79 34.62 16.33
C GLN A 90 9.51 33.78 16.41
N ASN A 91 8.83 33.61 15.27
CA ASN A 91 7.75 32.64 15.12
C ASN A 91 8.32 31.31 14.62
N LEU A 92 8.72 30.43 15.55
CA LEU A 92 9.28 29.13 15.20
C LEU A 92 8.19 28.20 14.61
N ASP A 93 6.97 28.28 15.15
CA ASP A 93 5.88 27.34 14.84
C ASP A 93 5.22 27.60 13.47
N GLU A 94 5.45 28.75 12.85
CA GLU A 94 4.85 29.11 11.55
C GLU A 94 5.10 28.06 10.48
N ALA A 95 6.32 27.54 10.40
CA ALA A 95 6.67 26.53 9.40
C ALA A 95 5.95 25.19 9.67
N VAL A 96 5.69 24.85 10.93
CA VAL A 96 4.91 23.65 11.29
C VAL A 96 3.45 23.84 10.93
N GLN A 97 2.89 25.01 11.22
CA GLN A 97 1.51 25.38 10.87
C GLN A 97 1.28 25.29 9.35
N GLN A 98 2.23 25.79 8.54
CA GLN A 98 2.18 25.68 7.08
C GLN A 98 2.23 24.22 6.59
N LEU A 99 3.08 23.39 7.20
CA LEU A 99 3.18 21.95 6.86
C LEU A 99 1.95 21.15 7.28
N MET A 100 1.23 21.59 8.32
CA MET A 100 -0.03 20.98 8.74
C MET A 100 -1.23 21.34 7.84
N GLY A 101 -1.04 22.25 6.88
CA GLY A 101 -2.07 22.64 5.92
C GLY A 101 -2.95 23.78 6.42
N LYS A 102 -4.20 23.83 5.93
CA LYS A 102 -5.08 24.99 6.11
C LYS A 102 -5.63 25.09 7.55
N PRO A 103 -5.64 26.30 8.14
CA PRO A 103 -6.32 26.52 9.42
C PRO A 103 -7.83 26.26 9.27
N GLY A 104 -8.46 25.71 10.31
CA GLY A 104 -9.87 25.31 10.35
C GLY A 104 -10.14 23.88 9.84
N VAL A 105 -9.16 23.25 9.19
CA VAL A 105 -9.27 21.83 8.76
C VAL A 105 -8.62 20.92 9.80
N HIS A 106 -7.31 21.08 10.01
CA HIS A 106 -6.52 20.21 10.90
C HIS A 106 -6.14 20.89 12.21
N TRP A 107 -6.11 22.23 12.22
CA TRP A 107 -5.68 23.01 13.37
C TRP A 107 -6.35 24.39 13.43
N GLY A 108 -6.39 24.98 14.63
CA GLY A 108 -6.89 26.33 14.87
C GLY A 108 -5.94 27.19 15.69
N THR A 109 -6.25 28.48 15.84
CA THR A 109 -5.51 29.41 16.72
C THR A 109 -6.47 30.05 17.70
N LEU A 110 -6.09 30.08 18.98
CA LEU A 110 -6.78 30.81 20.04
C LEU A 110 -5.80 31.76 20.72
N GLN A 111 -6.30 32.92 21.14
CA GLN A 111 -5.51 33.89 21.89
C GLN A 111 -5.89 33.85 23.37
N ALA A 112 -4.90 34.00 24.24
CA ALA A 112 -5.03 33.99 25.68
C ALA A 112 -4.20 35.14 26.30
N LEU A 113 -4.32 36.33 25.71
CA LEU A 113 -3.52 37.52 26.03
C LEU A 113 -4.14 38.41 27.11
N ASP A 114 -5.46 38.40 27.21
CA ASP A 114 -6.27 39.19 28.14
C ASP A 114 -7.43 38.36 28.73
N LYS A 115 -8.15 38.94 29.71
CA LYS A 115 -9.27 38.27 30.40
C LYS A 115 -10.38 37.81 29.46
N HIS A 116 -10.73 38.60 28.44
CA HIS A 116 -11.78 38.24 27.48
C HIS A 116 -11.31 37.10 26.57
N SER A 117 -10.08 37.18 26.05
CA SER A 117 -9.51 36.14 25.20
C SER A 117 -9.36 34.80 25.97
N MET A 118 -8.99 34.87 27.26
CA MET A 118 -8.95 33.71 28.14
C MET A 118 -10.33 33.09 28.36
N GLN A 119 -11.37 33.91 28.54
CA GLN A 119 -12.75 33.41 28.64
C GLN A 119 -13.18 32.67 27.37
N ARG A 120 -12.87 33.20 26.18
CA ARG A 120 -13.14 32.51 24.90
C ARG A 120 -12.39 31.18 24.81
N LEU A 121 -11.13 31.12 25.24
CA LEU A 121 -10.35 29.89 25.24
C LEU A 121 -10.98 28.83 26.16
N VAL A 122 -11.42 29.22 27.36
CA VAL A 122 -12.08 28.32 28.31
C VAL A 122 -13.43 27.85 27.76
N GLU A 123 -14.22 28.74 27.17
CA GLU A 123 -15.49 28.39 26.53
C GLU A 123 -15.29 27.40 25.38
N TRP A 124 -14.31 27.66 24.51
CA TRP A 124 -13.96 26.78 23.42
C TRP A 124 -13.50 25.40 23.92
N LEU A 125 -12.63 25.34 24.94
CA LEU A 125 -12.17 24.08 25.52
C LEU A 125 -13.31 23.31 26.18
N SER A 126 -14.24 23.99 26.85
CA SER A 126 -15.43 23.38 27.45
C SER A 126 -16.30 22.69 26.39
N GLN A 127 -16.49 23.34 25.23
CA GLN A 127 -17.22 22.75 24.10
C GLN A 127 -16.45 21.59 23.46
N ALA A 128 -15.16 21.78 23.18
CA ALA A 128 -14.32 20.80 22.49
C ALA A 128 -14.07 19.53 23.32
N THR A 129 -14.03 19.64 24.65
CA THR A 129 -13.84 18.50 25.58
C THR A 129 -15.14 17.95 26.14
N SER A 130 -16.29 18.39 25.61
CA SER A 130 -17.59 17.92 26.06
C SER A 130 -17.82 16.45 25.71
N ALA A 131 -18.56 15.73 26.58
CA ALA A 131 -18.94 14.34 26.35
C ALA A 131 -19.60 14.07 24.97
N PRO A 132 -20.57 14.89 24.48
CA PRO A 132 -21.14 14.67 23.15
C PRO A 132 -20.10 14.84 22.04
N GLN A 133 -19.18 15.81 22.15
CA GLN A 133 -18.15 16.02 21.13
C GLN A 133 -17.15 14.85 21.09
N ARG A 134 -16.78 14.32 22.26
CA ARG A 134 -15.96 13.11 22.35
C ARG A 134 -16.66 11.90 21.73
N GLN A 135 -17.95 11.70 21.99
CA GLN A 135 -18.72 10.60 21.41
C GLN A 135 -18.80 10.72 19.89
N ALA A 136 -19.12 11.92 19.37
CA ALA A 136 -19.16 12.20 17.93
C ALA A 136 -17.80 11.93 17.25
N ARG A 137 -16.70 12.40 17.86
CA ARG A 137 -15.33 12.12 17.38
C ARG A 137 -15.06 10.63 17.27
N LEU A 138 -15.33 9.87 18.34
CA LEU A 138 -15.08 8.41 18.37
C LEU A 138 -15.97 7.65 17.38
N GLN A 139 -17.22 8.07 17.19
CA GLN A 139 -18.11 7.49 16.18
C GLN A 139 -17.59 7.74 14.77
N ALA A 140 -17.18 8.96 14.45
CA ALA A 140 -16.61 9.29 13.14
C ALA A 140 -15.32 8.49 12.86
N LEU A 141 -14.44 8.35 13.84
CA LEU A 141 -13.22 7.53 13.70
C LEU A 141 -13.55 6.05 13.48
N ARG A 142 -14.53 5.50 14.21
CA ARG A 142 -14.98 4.11 14.03
C ARG A 142 -15.53 3.89 12.62
N GLU A 143 -16.34 4.82 12.12
CA GLU A 143 -16.91 4.72 10.77
C GLU A 143 -15.81 4.80 9.71
N GLN A 144 -14.84 5.71 9.86
CA GLN A 144 -13.70 5.81 8.96
C GLN A 144 -12.84 4.54 8.96
N LEU A 145 -12.59 3.94 10.13
CA LEU A 145 -11.86 2.67 10.23
C LEU A 145 -12.64 1.52 9.61
N ARG A 146 -13.96 1.43 9.84
CA ARG A 146 -14.83 0.43 9.20
C ARG A 146 -14.83 0.56 7.69
N GLY A 147 -14.95 1.79 7.17
CA GLY A 147 -14.84 2.08 5.73
C GLY A 147 -13.49 1.62 5.17
N ARG A 148 -12.39 1.94 5.86
CA ARG A 148 -11.05 1.52 5.44
C ARG A 148 -10.85 -0.01 5.48
N VAL A 149 -11.41 -0.69 6.48
CA VAL A 149 -11.38 -2.16 6.54
C VAL A 149 -12.20 -2.76 5.40
N ARG A 150 -13.36 -2.19 5.09
CA ARG A 150 -14.19 -2.57 3.93
C ARG A 150 -13.44 -2.39 2.61
N ASP A 151 -12.76 -1.26 2.43
CA ASP A 151 -11.93 -0.99 1.25
C ASP A 151 -10.78 -1.99 1.08
N LEU A 152 -10.13 -2.40 2.19
CA LEU A 152 -9.01 -3.35 2.17
C LEU A 152 -9.43 -4.80 1.96
N LEU A 153 -10.71 -5.11 2.15
CA LEU A 153 -11.28 -6.43 1.96
C LEU A 153 -12.27 -6.38 0.77
N PRO A 154 -11.78 -6.20 -0.48
CA PRO A 154 -12.62 -6.13 -1.68
C PRO A 154 -13.43 -7.42 -1.94
N MET A 155 -13.17 -8.47 -1.15
CA MET A 155 -13.99 -9.66 -1.08
C MET A 155 -15.48 -9.35 -0.85
N PHE A 156 -15.84 -8.18 -0.28
CA PHE A 156 -17.22 -7.82 0.09
C PHE A 156 -18.09 -7.15 -0.98
N ASP A 157 -17.55 -6.79 -2.15
CA ASP A 157 -18.38 -6.20 -3.21
C ASP A 157 -18.71 -7.23 -4.30
N ASP A 158 -19.95 -7.70 -4.33
CA ASP A 158 -20.53 -8.49 -5.42
C ASP A 158 -20.63 -7.69 -6.74
N ALA A 159 -20.52 -6.35 -6.66
CA ALA A 159 -20.54 -5.45 -7.82
C ALA A 159 -19.18 -5.41 -8.53
N ARG A 160 -18.72 -6.56 -9.04
CA ARG A 160 -17.56 -6.60 -9.95
C ARG A 160 -17.89 -5.77 -11.19
N LEU A 161 -17.01 -4.82 -11.53
CA LEU A 161 -17.13 -4.09 -12.79
C LEU A 161 -17.16 -5.08 -13.97
N PRO A 162 -18.07 -4.90 -14.94
CA PRO A 162 -18.05 -5.69 -16.16
C PRO A 162 -16.68 -5.60 -16.83
N VAL A 163 -16.10 -6.74 -17.16
CA VAL A 163 -14.78 -6.85 -17.78
C VAL A 163 -14.71 -6.03 -19.07
N GLU A 164 -15.80 -5.98 -19.84
CA GLU A 164 -15.91 -5.16 -21.06
C GLU A 164 -15.66 -3.67 -20.76
N THR A 165 -16.16 -3.16 -19.64
CA THR A 165 -15.97 -1.77 -19.23
C THR A 165 -14.50 -1.50 -18.88
N VAL A 166 -13.86 -2.42 -18.16
CA VAL A 166 -12.44 -2.34 -17.81
C VAL A 166 -11.59 -2.31 -19.08
N ILE A 167 -11.84 -3.24 -20.02
CA ILE A 167 -11.09 -3.33 -21.27
C ILE A 167 -11.28 -2.08 -22.14
N ARG A 168 -12.51 -1.57 -22.29
CA ARG A 168 -12.76 -0.33 -23.06
C ARG A 168 -12.04 0.87 -22.46
N ARG A 169 -12.00 0.98 -21.14
CA ARG A 169 -11.30 2.08 -20.46
C ARG A 169 -9.79 1.97 -20.60
N LEU A 170 -9.22 0.77 -20.46
CA LEU A 170 -7.81 0.52 -20.74
C LEU A 170 -7.45 0.80 -22.20
N GLN A 171 -8.34 0.44 -23.13
CA GLN A 171 -8.18 0.75 -24.56
C GLN A 171 -8.13 2.25 -24.82
N ALA A 172 -8.98 3.05 -24.15
CA ALA A 172 -8.96 4.50 -24.25
C ALA A 172 -7.66 5.12 -23.69
N GLN A 173 -7.02 4.45 -22.73
CA GLN A 173 -5.74 4.84 -22.14
C GLN A 173 -4.55 4.03 -22.69
N ALA A 174 -4.64 3.47 -23.90
CA ALA A 174 -3.61 2.59 -24.48
C ALA A 174 -2.20 3.22 -24.53
N ALA A 175 -2.12 4.56 -24.65
CA ALA A 175 -0.84 5.28 -24.60
C ALA A 175 -0.09 5.12 -23.26
N ARG A 176 -0.81 4.87 -22.16
CA ARG A 176 -0.27 4.67 -20.80
C ARG A 176 -0.07 3.18 -20.46
N HIS A 177 -0.15 2.29 -21.44
CA HIS A 177 -0.02 0.85 -21.21
C HIS A 177 1.37 0.46 -20.65
N GLY A 178 2.43 1.13 -21.09
CA GLY A 178 3.77 0.92 -20.54
C GLY A 178 3.85 1.23 -19.05
N ASP A 179 3.22 2.33 -18.62
CA ASP A 179 3.16 2.74 -17.21
C ASP A 179 2.33 1.74 -16.37
N LEU A 180 1.24 1.21 -16.94
CA LEU A 180 0.45 0.14 -16.33
C LEU A 180 1.33 -1.09 -16.07
N LEU A 181 2.02 -1.61 -17.09
CA LEU A 181 2.88 -2.79 -16.96
C LEU A 181 4.03 -2.57 -15.97
N ALA A 182 4.65 -1.38 -15.99
CA ALA A 182 5.71 -1.03 -15.05
C ALA A 182 5.23 -1.00 -13.60
N GLY A 183 3.99 -0.57 -13.35
CA GLY A 183 3.41 -0.54 -12.01
C GLY A 183 2.99 -1.91 -11.46
N LEU A 184 2.61 -2.85 -12.33
CA LEU A 184 2.19 -4.21 -11.94
C LEU A 184 3.34 -5.07 -11.39
N LEU A 185 4.59 -4.69 -11.64
CA LEU A 185 5.78 -5.44 -11.23
C LEU A 185 6.56 -4.66 -10.16
N PRO A 186 6.78 -5.24 -8.96
CA PRO A 186 7.57 -4.58 -7.93
C PRO A 186 9.05 -4.48 -8.33
N PRO A 187 9.78 -3.51 -7.75
CA PRO A 187 11.23 -3.39 -7.97
C PRO A 187 11.98 -4.67 -7.58
N VAL A 188 13.04 -4.99 -8.34
CA VAL A 188 13.84 -6.22 -8.15
C VAL A 188 14.42 -6.34 -6.74
N GLN A 189 14.71 -5.21 -6.08
CA GLN A 189 15.28 -5.17 -4.73
C GLN A 189 14.34 -5.82 -3.69
N ASN A 190 13.03 -5.83 -3.93
CA ASN A 190 12.07 -6.47 -3.03
C ASN A 190 12.27 -7.99 -3.02
N PHE A 191 12.57 -8.59 -4.17
CA PHE A 191 12.88 -10.02 -4.29
C PHE A 191 14.25 -10.34 -3.69
N GLU A 192 15.23 -9.46 -3.86
CA GLU A 192 16.54 -9.63 -3.23
C GLU A 192 16.45 -9.58 -1.70
N ALA A 193 15.68 -8.65 -1.14
CA ALA A 193 15.44 -8.56 0.30
C ALA A 193 14.77 -9.83 0.86
N LEU A 194 13.81 -10.40 0.12
CA LEU A 194 13.19 -11.67 0.46
C LEU A 194 14.22 -12.80 0.51
N LEU A 195 15.09 -12.89 -0.50
CA LEU A 195 16.15 -13.91 -0.55
C LEU A 195 17.19 -13.74 0.57
N ARG A 196 17.61 -12.51 0.89
CA ARG A 196 18.53 -12.22 2.01
C ARG A 196 17.95 -12.62 3.36
N THR A 197 16.67 -12.35 3.58
CA THR A 197 15.97 -12.73 4.83
C THR A 197 15.95 -14.24 5.03
N ARG A 198 15.83 -15.01 3.94
CA ARG A 198 15.95 -16.47 3.96
C ARG A 198 17.37 -16.91 4.33
N GLN A 199 18.39 -16.41 3.63
CA GLN A 199 19.79 -16.77 3.87
C GLN A 199 20.17 -16.55 5.35
N SER A 200 19.78 -15.40 5.92
CA SER A 200 20.02 -15.11 7.34
C SER A 200 19.32 -16.07 8.31
N ARG A 201 18.12 -16.58 7.97
CA ARG A 201 17.39 -17.55 8.80
C ARG A 201 18.00 -18.95 8.69
N GLU A 202 18.39 -19.39 7.49
CA GLU A 202 19.04 -20.68 7.26
C GLU A 202 20.42 -20.73 7.97
N GLU A 203 21.21 -19.65 7.92
CA GLU A 203 22.49 -19.55 8.63
C GLU A 203 22.33 -19.51 10.16
N GLN A 204 21.31 -18.80 10.69
CA GLN A 204 21.07 -18.71 12.14
C GLN A 204 20.53 -20.00 12.75
N VAL A 205 19.82 -20.84 12.00
CA VAL A 205 19.28 -22.12 12.48
C VAL A 205 20.30 -23.27 12.30
N SER A 206 21.19 -23.17 11.31
CA SER A 206 22.21 -24.21 11.06
C SER A 206 23.36 -24.19 12.09
N GLY A 207 23.40 -23.22 12.99
CA GLY A 207 24.38 -23.14 14.06
C GLY A 207 23.76 -23.33 15.44
N LEU A 208 23.79 -24.55 15.98
CA LEU A 208 24.42 -24.91 17.26
C LEU A 208 23.74 -26.01 18.10
N PHE A 209 22.45 -26.33 17.97
CA PHE A 209 21.83 -27.44 18.71
C PHE A 209 20.69 -28.08 17.93
N ASN A 210 20.78 -29.38 17.69
CA ASN A 210 19.74 -30.17 17.03
C ASN A 210 19.28 -31.27 18.00
N ASP A 211 18.18 -31.05 18.71
CA ASP A 211 17.58 -32.02 19.67
C ASP A 211 17.03 -33.29 18.97
N ALA A 212 17.11 -33.35 17.63
CA ALA A 212 16.68 -34.49 16.82
C ALA A 212 17.79 -35.53 16.56
N ILE A 213 19.01 -35.30 17.06
CA ILE A 213 20.09 -36.30 16.97
C ILE A 213 19.95 -37.26 18.16
N ASP A 214 19.14 -38.29 17.98
CA ASP A 214 19.17 -39.46 18.87
C ASP A 214 20.41 -40.29 18.53
N LEU A 215 21.42 -40.25 19.40
CA LEU A 215 22.72 -40.92 19.21
C LEU A 215 22.63 -42.46 19.27
N PHE A 216 21.46 -43.01 19.60
CA PHE A 216 21.26 -44.45 19.82
C PHE A 216 20.08 -45.05 19.03
N ALA A 217 19.49 -44.31 18.08
CA ALA A 217 18.41 -44.83 17.24
C ALA A 217 18.95 -45.66 16.05
N ASP A 218 18.43 -46.88 15.88
CA ASP A 218 18.80 -47.83 14.79
C ASP A 218 18.19 -47.49 13.42
N GLU A 219 17.34 -46.46 13.32
CA GLU A 219 16.83 -45.95 12.03
C GLU A 219 17.16 -44.46 11.86
N PRO A 220 17.56 -44.01 10.67
CA PRO A 220 17.93 -42.62 10.44
C PRO A 220 16.74 -41.70 10.67
N THR A 221 16.92 -40.72 11.56
CA THR A 221 15.98 -39.64 11.85
C THR A 221 15.43 -39.03 10.55
N ARG A 222 14.11 -39.11 10.34
CA ARG A 222 13.45 -38.32 9.28
C ARG A 222 13.62 -36.84 9.63
N ALA A 223 14.41 -36.14 8.83
CA ALA A 223 14.52 -34.69 8.89
C ALA A 223 13.12 -34.05 8.93
N SER A 224 12.91 -33.11 9.85
CA SER A 224 11.71 -32.29 9.86
C SER A 224 11.47 -31.71 8.47
N ALA A 225 10.22 -31.78 7.99
CA ALA A 225 9.86 -31.33 6.66
C ALA A 225 10.09 -29.81 6.51
N SER A 226 11.30 -29.47 6.05
CA SER A 226 11.76 -28.26 5.37
C SER A 226 10.79 -27.07 5.30
N GLU A 227 11.14 -25.98 5.98
CA GLU A 227 10.64 -24.61 5.77
C GLU A 227 10.89 -24.08 4.33
N GLY A 228 11.68 -24.79 3.51
CA GLY A 228 11.93 -24.47 2.10
C GLY A 228 10.76 -24.75 1.15
N HIS A 229 9.66 -25.36 1.62
CA HIS A 229 8.53 -25.71 0.76
C HIS A 229 7.60 -24.53 0.40
N GLU A 230 7.67 -23.40 1.11
CA GLU A 230 6.74 -22.28 0.90
C GLU A 230 7.38 -20.99 0.38
N THR A 231 8.68 -20.99 0.08
CA THR A 231 9.36 -19.74 -0.26
C THR A 231 8.89 -19.14 -1.59
N GLY A 232 8.54 -19.97 -2.57
CA GLY A 232 7.90 -19.55 -3.82
C GLY A 232 6.52 -18.93 -3.58
N TYR A 233 5.78 -19.46 -2.62
CA TYR A 233 4.53 -18.87 -2.14
C TYR A 233 4.77 -17.52 -1.44
N GLN A 234 5.89 -17.34 -0.74
CA GLN A 234 6.24 -16.02 -0.16
C GLN A 234 6.56 -14.98 -1.23
N ALA A 235 7.28 -15.35 -2.30
CA ALA A 235 7.55 -14.45 -3.42
C ALA A 235 6.26 -14.05 -4.16
N HIS A 236 5.36 -15.02 -4.37
CA HIS A 236 4.03 -14.77 -4.93
C HIS A 236 3.18 -13.87 -4.03
N LYS A 237 3.13 -14.15 -2.72
CA LYS A 237 2.42 -13.34 -1.72
C LYS A 237 2.96 -11.91 -1.67
N MET A 238 4.27 -11.73 -1.74
CA MET A 238 4.90 -10.41 -1.81
C MET A 238 4.41 -9.64 -3.04
N TRP A 239 4.38 -10.28 -4.21
CA TRP A 239 3.86 -9.67 -5.43
C TRP A 239 2.35 -9.34 -5.35
N ILE A 240 1.52 -10.23 -4.79
CA ILE A 240 0.09 -9.95 -4.55
C ILE A 240 -0.07 -8.72 -3.65
N ASN A 241 0.68 -8.65 -2.56
CA ASN A 241 0.62 -7.50 -1.64
C ASN A 241 1.01 -6.20 -2.34
N HIS A 242 2.05 -6.24 -3.19
CA HIS A 242 2.42 -5.11 -4.04
C HIS A 242 1.26 -4.72 -4.98
N LEU A 243 0.70 -5.67 -5.73
CA LEU A 243 -0.40 -5.39 -6.65
C LEU A 243 -1.60 -4.74 -5.96
N ARG A 244 -2.00 -5.27 -4.80
CA ARG A 244 -3.10 -4.71 -4.01
C ARG A 244 -2.78 -3.30 -3.54
N GLN A 245 -1.64 -3.09 -2.90
CA GLN A 245 -1.24 -1.75 -2.42
C GLN A 245 -1.14 -0.74 -3.56
N TRP A 246 -0.56 -1.16 -4.69
CA TRP A 246 -0.39 -0.33 -5.86
C TRP A 246 -1.73 0.03 -6.50
N ALA A 247 -2.66 -0.92 -6.63
CA ALA A 247 -3.98 -0.70 -7.21
C ALA A 247 -4.90 0.17 -6.32
N HIS A 248 -4.79 0.05 -5.00
CA HIS A 248 -5.55 0.86 -4.04
C HIS A 248 -5.03 2.30 -3.92
N CYS A 249 -3.81 2.57 -4.36
CA CYS A 249 -3.24 3.92 -4.32
C CYS A 249 -3.91 4.82 -5.37
N ARG A 250 -4.69 5.81 -4.91
CA ARG A 250 -5.43 6.75 -5.77
C ARG A 250 -4.53 7.52 -6.73
N ASP A 251 -3.32 7.86 -6.31
CA ASP A 251 -2.36 8.59 -7.14
C ASP A 251 -1.92 7.77 -8.36
N ASN A 252 -1.79 6.45 -8.21
CA ASN A 252 -1.45 5.57 -9.33
C ASN A 252 -2.59 5.51 -10.36
N ALA A 253 -3.84 5.40 -9.90
CA ALA A 253 -5.00 5.44 -10.78
C ALA A 253 -5.10 6.77 -11.55
N GLN A 254 -4.89 7.90 -10.86
CA GLN A 254 -4.86 9.24 -11.49
C GLN A 254 -3.74 9.37 -12.54
N ARG A 255 -2.53 8.86 -12.24
CA ARG A 255 -1.40 8.83 -13.18
C ARG A 255 -1.69 7.98 -14.42
N LEU A 256 -2.53 6.96 -14.33
CA LEU A 256 -2.95 6.15 -15.47
C LEU A 256 -4.20 6.69 -16.18
N GLY A 257 -4.85 7.73 -15.66
CA GLY A 257 -6.11 8.25 -16.20
C GLY A 257 -7.27 7.26 -16.03
N LEU A 258 -7.21 6.45 -14.98
CA LEU A 258 -8.18 5.41 -14.65
C LEU A 258 -8.85 5.70 -13.30
N GLU A 259 -10.02 5.11 -13.09
CA GLU A 259 -10.68 5.10 -11.78
C GLU A 259 -10.06 4.01 -10.89
N PRO A 260 -9.95 4.20 -9.55
CA PRO A 260 -9.36 3.21 -8.66
C PRO A 260 -10.00 1.82 -8.75
N GLN A 261 -11.32 1.78 -8.95
CA GLN A 261 -12.06 0.52 -9.10
C GLN A 261 -11.62 -0.27 -10.35
N MET A 262 -11.27 0.42 -11.44
CA MET A 262 -10.78 -0.23 -12.66
C MET A 262 -9.40 -0.84 -12.45
N LEU A 263 -8.52 -0.14 -11.73
CA LEU A 263 -7.18 -0.64 -11.42
C LEU A 263 -7.23 -1.86 -10.50
N ASN A 264 -8.11 -1.83 -9.50
CA ASN A 264 -8.40 -2.97 -8.64
C ASN A 264 -8.94 -4.17 -9.44
N ALA A 265 -9.85 -3.94 -10.40
CA ALA A 265 -10.36 -5.02 -11.24
C ALA A 265 -9.24 -5.70 -12.06
N VAL A 266 -8.30 -4.91 -12.63
CA VAL A 266 -7.13 -5.48 -13.32
C VAL A 266 -6.27 -6.31 -12.38
N ALA A 267 -5.96 -5.79 -11.18
CA ALA A 267 -5.17 -6.52 -10.20
C ALA A 267 -5.84 -7.85 -9.81
N GLU A 268 -7.15 -7.88 -9.56
CA GLU A 268 -7.87 -9.09 -9.19
C GLU A 268 -7.95 -10.13 -10.32
N ILE A 269 -8.07 -9.69 -11.58
CA ILE A 269 -7.96 -10.59 -12.75
C ILE A 269 -6.59 -11.27 -12.76
N LEU A 270 -5.51 -10.51 -12.55
CA LEU A 270 -4.14 -11.04 -12.55
C LEU A 270 -3.86 -11.94 -11.35
N ILE A 271 -4.34 -11.58 -10.16
CA ILE A 271 -4.19 -12.39 -8.94
C ILE A 271 -4.91 -13.73 -9.14
N THR A 272 -6.16 -13.72 -9.59
CA THR A 272 -6.93 -14.95 -9.85
C THR A 272 -6.24 -15.82 -10.90
N ALA A 273 -5.81 -15.22 -12.01
CA ALA A 273 -5.10 -15.93 -13.07
C ALA A 273 -3.78 -16.53 -12.58
N SER A 274 -3.06 -15.83 -11.72
CA SER A 274 -1.77 -16.31 -11.20
C SER A 274 -1.90 -17.60 -10.39
N TYR A 275 -2.97 -17.73 -9.60
CA TYR A 275 -3.30 -18.97 -8.90
C TYR A 275 -3.75 -20.07 -9.87
N ARG A 276 -4.69 -19.75 -10.78
CA ARG A 276 -5.23 -20.71 -11.77
C ARG A 276 -4.14 -21.29 -12.67
N LEU A 277 -3.18 -20.45 -13.10
CA LEU A 277 -2.08 -20.84 -13.99
C LEU A 277 -0.85 -21.36 -13.25
N GLY A 278 -0.92 -21.48 -11.92
CA GLY A 278 0.12 -22.09 -11.11
C GLY A 278 1.43 -21.30 -11.00
N LEU A 279 1.35 -19.97 -11.02
CA LEU A 279 2.51 -19.09 -10.81
C LEU A 279 3.25 -19.37 -9.48
N PRO A 280 2.57 -19.64 -8.34
CA PRO A 280 3.27 -20.00 -7.09
C PRO A 280 4.17 -21.24 -7.26
N GLN A 281 3.68 -22.25 -7.97
CA GLN A 281 4.42 -23.49 -8.23
C GLN A 281 5.61 -23.26 -9.17
N GLN A 282 5.48 -22.36 -10.15
CA GLN A 282 6.60 -21.97 -11.01
C GLN A 282 7.70 -21.23 -10.23
N LEU A 283 7.30 -20.32 -9.34
CA LEU A 283 8.22 -19.62 -8.45
C LEU A 283 8.88 -20.61 -7.47
N GLN A 284 8.11 -21.52 -6.89
CA GLN A 284 8.62 -22.55 -5.97
C GLN A 284 9.66 -23.45 -6.65
N LYS A 285 9.39 -23.94 -7.87
CA LYS A 285 10.35 -24.75 -8.66
C LYS A 285 11.66 -24.00 -8.94
N THR A 286 11.57 -22.69 -9.15
CA THR A 286 12.77 -21.86 -9.37
C THR A 286 13.54 -21.71 -8.06
N MET A 287 12.84 -21.44 -6.95
CA MET A 287 13.42 -21.23 -5.62
C MET A 287 14.09 -22.47 -4.99
N GLN A 288 13.83 -23.66 -5.53
CA GLN A 288 14.48 -24.91 -5.16
C GLN A 288 15.87 -25.10 -5.81
N ARG A 289 16.27 -24.23 -6.74
CA ARG A 289 17.61 -24.26 -7.35
C ARG A 289 18.62 -23.58 -6.43
N GLU A 290 19.88 -24.01 -6.48
CA GLU A 290 20.95 -23.50 -5.59
C GLU A 290 21.32 -22.03 -5.87
N GLU A 291 21.19 -21.55 -7.11
CA GLU A 291 21.58 -20.19 -7.52
C GLU A 291 20.38 -19.34 -7.95
N VAL A 292 19.50 -19.03 -7.01
CA VAL A 292 18.30 -18.20 -7.28
C VAL A 292 18.60 -16.74 -7.03
N SER A 293 18.33 -15.91 -8.04
CA SER A 293 18.46 -14.45 -7.93
C SER A 293 17.12 -13.75 -7.92
N GLY A 294 17.06 -12.57 -7.29
CA GLY A 294 15.86 -11.72 -7.32
C GLY A 294 15.43 -11.38 -8.75
N ALA A 295 16.41 -11.22 -9.66
CA ALA A 295 16.17 -10.99 -11.07
C ALA A 295 15.44 -12.15 -11.77
N GLN A 296 15.70 -13.40 -11.41
CA GLN A 296 14.98 -14.56 -11.97
C GLN A 296 13.52 -14.57 -11.53
N LEU A 297 13.24 -14.34 -10.24
CA LEU A 297 11.86 -14.25 -9.73
C LEU A 297 11.10 -13.10 -10.37
N HIS A 298 11.77 -11.94 -10.49
CA HIS A 298 11.25 -10.76 -11.18
C HIS A 298 10.95 -11.06 -12.65
N ALA A 299 11.82 -11.79 -13.36
CA ALA A 299 11.61 -12.17 -14.76
C ALA A 299 10.44 -13.13 -14.95
N ILE A 300 10.22 -14.09 -14.03
CA ILE A 300 9.08 -15.02 -14.09
C ILE A 300 7.77 -14.25 -13.98
N ILE A 301 7.66 -13.34 -13.00
CA ILE A 301 6.46 -12.52 -12.81
C ILE A 301 6.30 -11.53 -13.97
N GLY A 302 7.39 -10.92 -14.43
CA GLY A 302 7.38 -10.03 -15.60
C GLY A 302 6.91 -10.74 -16.86
N ASN A 303 7.35 -11.98 -17.10
CA ASN A 303 6.90 -12.80 -18.22
C ASN A 303 5.41 -13.18 -18.10
N PHE A 304 4.95 -13.50 -16.88
CA PHE A 304 3.53 -13.71 -16.61
C PHE A 304 2.71 -12.46 -16.92
N ILE A 305 3.14 -11.27 -16.50
CA ILE A 305 2.43 -10.00 -16.75
C ILE A 305 2.44 -9.65 -18.25
N ALA A 306 3.56 -9.86 -18.93
CA ALA A 306 3.71 -9.52 -20.35
C ALA A 306 2.83 -10.37 -21.26
N TRP A 307 2.69 -11.66 -20.95
CA TRP A 307 1.99 -12.60 -21.83
C TRP A 307 0.69 -13.16 -21.25
N LEU A 308 0.37 -12.85 -20.00
CA LEU A 308 -0.84 -13.29 -19.30
C LEU A 308 -1.05 -14.81 -19.33
N GLY A 309 0.04 -15.57 -19.33
CA GLY A 309 0.03 -17.04 -19.41
C GLY A 309 0.09 -17.63 -20.82
N TYR A 310 -0.09 -16.82 -21.88
CA TYR A 310 -0.09 -17.30 -23.27
C TYR A 310 1.29 -17.54 -23.88
N ALA A 311 2.38 -17.21 -23.17
CA ALA A 311 3.75 -17.41 -23.66
C ALA A 311 4.05 -18.86 -24.05
N ASN A 312 3.53 -19.81 -23.26
CA ASN A 312 3.79 -21.24 -23.41
C ASN A 312 2.64 -22.00 -24.09
N ILE A 313 1.61 -21.29 -24.56
CA ILE A 313 0.48 -21.87 -25.28
C ILE A 313 0.79 -21.85 -26.78
N GLU A 314 0.48 -22.92 -27.50
CA GLU A 314 0.68 -22.98 -28.95
C GLU A 314 -0.15 -21.92 -29.68
N GLU A 315 0.38 -21.33 -30.75
CA GLU A 315 -0.27 -20.22 -31.45
C GLU A 315 -1.69 -20.55 -31.93
N ALA A 316 -1.94 -21.80 -32.34
CA ALA A 316 -3.26 -22.26 -32.78
C ALA A 316 -4.32 -22.31 -31.66
N GLN A 317 -3.90 -22.39 -30.39
CA GLN A 317 -4.79 -22.45 -29.23
C GLN A 317 -4.98 -21.08 -28.58
N ARG A 318 -4.21 -20.07 -29.01
CA ARG A 318 -4.32 -18.71 -28.49
C ARG A 318 -5.56 -18.01 -29.07
N PRO A 319 -6.18 -17.07 -28.31
CA PRO A 319 -7.25 -16.23 -28.80
C PRO A 319 -6.90 -15.52 -30.12
N ALA A 320 -7.90 -15.30 -30.97
CA ALA A 320 -7.70 -14.55 -32.20
C ALA A 320 -7.39 -13.07 -31.92
N SER A 321 -6.38 -12.52 -32.60
CA SER A 321 -6.08 -11.09 -32.54
C SER A 321 -7.22 -10.29 -33.19
N ARG A 322 -7.58 -9.16 -32.57
CA ARG A 322 -8.57 -8.22 -33.13
C ARG A 322 -7.92 -7.19 -34.07
N VAL A 323 -6.60 -7.06 -34.05
CA VAL A 323 -5.84 -6.13 -34.90
C VAL A 323 -5.29 -6.84 -36.12
N GLN A 324 -4.72 -8.04 -35.96
CA GLN A 324 -4.28 -8.86 -37.08
C GLN A 324 -5.33 -9.92 -37.41
N LYS A 325 -6.17 -9.64 -38.40
CA LYS A 325 -7.18 -10.59 -38.89
C LYS A 325 -6.51 -11.89 -39.35
N GLY A 326 -6.98 -13.01 -38.82
CA GLY A 326 -6.49 -14.35 -39.18
C GLY A 326 -5.25 -14.82 -38.43
N ALA A 327 -4.71 -14.03 -37.50
CA ALA A 327 -3.62 -14.45 -36.62
C ALA A 327 -4.08 -14.51 -35.16
N ALA A 328 -3.38 -15.29 -34.33
CA ALA A 328 -3.61 -15.32 -32.90
C ALA A 328 -2.92 -14.15 -32.18
N ILE A 329 -3.34 -13.85 -30.94
CA ILE A 329 -2.65 -12.89 -30.08
C ILE A 329 -1.19 -13.30 -29.90
N PHE A 330 -0.29 -12.31 -29.87
CA PHE A 330 1.14 -12.56 -29.66
C PHE A 330 1.80 -13.47 -30.72
N ALA A 331 1.16 -13.66 -31.86
CA ALA A 331 1.74 -14.37 -33.00
C ALA A 331 3.03 -13.68 -33.46
N ALA A 332 4.05 -14.47 -33.78
CA ALA A 332 5.30 -13.93 -34.28
C ALA A 332 5.03 -13.15 -35.58
N THR A 333 5.61 -11.97 -35.72
CA THR A 333 5.55 -11.28 -37.02
C THR A 333 6.40 -12.12 -37.99
N PRO A 334 5.85 -12.55 -39.14
CA PRO A 334 6.63 -13.32 -40.10
C PRO A 334 7.89 -12.53 -40.43
N ARG A 335 9.05 -13.13 -40.17
CA ARG A 335 10.33 -12.50 -40.51
C ARG A 335 10.30 -12.24 -42.00
N SER A 336 10.34 -10.96 -42.38
CA SER A 336 10.64 -10.60 -43.76
C SER A 336 11.99 -11.26 -44.06
N THR A 337 12.00 -12.22 -44.98
CA THR A 337 13.21 -12.83 -45.49
C THR A 337 14.13 -11.68 -45.89
N MET A 338 15.41 -11.70 -45.46
CA MET A 338 16.36 -10.60 -45.63
C MET A 338 16.61 -10.28 -47.12
N LEU A 339 15.65 -9.66 -47.79
CA LEU A 339 15.85 -8.88 -48.98
C LEU A 339 16.39 -7.53 -48.49
N ARG A 340 17.49 -7.10 -49.10
CA ARG A 340 18.18 -5.82 -48.87
C ARG A 340 17.24 -4.75 -48.33
N LEU A 341 17.58 -4.16 -47.17
CA LEU A 341 16.97 -2.99 -46.50
C LEU A 341 16.90 -1.77 -47.44
N THR A 342 16.13 -1.86 -48.52
CA THR A 342 16.05 -0.87 -49.60
C THR A 342 14.65 -0.33 -49.78
N LYS A 343 13.65 -0.93 -49.11
CA LYS A 343 12.27 -0.43 -49.08
C LYS A 343 11.69 -0.66 -47.68
N LEU A 344 11.29 0.42 -47.02
CA LEU A 344 10.26 0.34 -45.98
C LEU A 344 8.92 0.13 -46.68
N ASP A 345 8.10 -0.78 -46.18
CA ASP A 345 6.71 -0.90 -46.64
C ASP A 345 5.96 0.42 -46.39
N GLU A 346 5.01 0.77 -47.27
CA GLU A 346 4.28 2.04 -47.25
C GLU A 346 3.49 2.29 -45.94
N GLN A 347 3.24 1.24 -45.15
CA GLN A 347 2.63 1.34 -43.82
C GLN A 347 3.60 0.85 -42.74
N PRO A 348 3.99 1.70 -41.78
CA PRO A 348 4.82 1.26 -40.66
C PRO A 348 4.08 0.20 -39.84
N VAL A 349 4.71 -0.95 -39.63
CA VAL A 349 4.16 -1.98 -38.74
C VAL A 349 4.25 -1.45 -37.31
N HIS A 350 3.11 -1.01 -36.75
CA HIS A 350 3.01 -0.55 -35.37
C HIS A 350 3.04 -1.73 -34.39
N ALA A 351 4.17 -2.43 -34.30
CA ALA A 351 4.36 -3.63 -33.48
C ALA A 351 4.01 -3.37 -31.99
N ALA A 352 4.35 -2.18 -31.48
CA ALA A 352 4.01 -1.78 -30.12
C ALA A 352 2.49 -1.65 -29.91
N SER A 353 1.79 -0.96 -30.81
CA SER A 353 0.33 -0.82 -30.73
C SER A 353 -0.37 -2.17 -30.87
N ARG A 354 0.13 -3.04 -31.75
CA ARG A 354 -0.37 -4.41 -31.88
C ARG A 354 -0.26 -5.18 -30.57
N TYR A 355 0.90 -5.14 -29.93
CA TYR A 355 1.11 -5.80 -28.64
C TYR A 355 0.11 -5.31 -27.58
N VAL A 356 -0.13 -4.00 -27.48
CA VAL A 356 -1.09 -3.43 -26.53
C VAL A 356 -2.50 -3.99 -26.75
N TYR A 357 -2.98 -4.02 -28.00
CA TYR A 357 -4.32 -4.54 -28.27
C TYR A 357 -4.42 -6.07 -28.11
N ASP A 358 -3.38 -6.81 -28.49
CA ASP A 358 -3.31 -8.26 -28.23
C ASP A 358 -3.33 -8.54 -26.72
N TRP A 359 -2.64 -7.72 -25.92
CA TRP A 359 -2.67 -7.81 -24.45
C TRP A 359 -4.05 -7.52 -23.86
N LEU A 360 -4.78 -6.54 -24.40
CA LEU A 360 -6.16 -6.26 -23.97
C LEU A 360 -7.12 -7.41 -24.30
N VAL A 361 -6.96 -8.03 -25.48
CA VAL A 361 -7.73 -9.24 -25.85
C VAL A 361 -7.37 -10.40 -24.93
N ALA A 362 -6.08 -10.58 -24.64
CA ALA A 362 -5.60 -11.61 -23.72
C ALA A 362 -6.18 -11.42 -22.31
N LEU A 363 -6.18 -10.19 -21.78
CA LEU A 363 -6.75 -9.87 -20.47
C LEU A 363 -8.27 -10.12 -20.44
N TYR A 364 -8.99 -9.74 -21.51
CA TYR A 364 -10.42 -10.02 -21.65
C TYR A 364 -10.71 -11.52 -21.57
N THR A 365 -10.02 -12.32 -22.38
CA THR A 365 -10.19 -13.77 -22.38
C THR A 365 -9.81 -14.38 -21.04
N LEU A 366 -8.68 -13.95 -20.47
CA LEU A 366 -8.21 -14.42 -19.16
C LEU A 366 -9.23 -14.17 -18.05
N ALA A 367 -9.87 -13.00 -18.06
CA ALA A 367 -10.88 -12.65 -17.06
C ALA A 367 -12.13 -13.55 -17.17
N ASN A 368 -12.53 -13.92 -18.40
CA ASN A 368 -13.61 -14.86 -18.63
C ASN A 368 -13.23 -16.30 -18.23
N GLU A 369 -11.99 -16.73 -18.51
CA GLU A 369 -11.48 -18.03 -18.07
C GLU A 369 -11.36 -18.15 -16.54
N ASN A 370 -11.14 -17.03 -15.85
CA ASN A 370 -11.11 -16.98 -14.39
C ASN A 370 -12.51 -17.11 -13.77
N ALA A 371 -13.59 -16.96 -14.54
CA ALA A 371 -14.94 -17.05 -14.03
C ALA A 371 -15.19 -18.44 -13.41
N GLY A 372 -15.64 -18.45 -12.15
CA GLY A 372 -15.91 -19.68 -11.41
C GLY A 372 -14.68 -20.35 -10.78
N TYR A 373 -13.47 -19.84 -10.99
CA TYR A 373 -12.30 -20.33 -10.26
C TYR A 373 -12.37 -19.90 -8.78
N ARG A 374 -12.30 -20.86 -7.87
CA ARG A 374 -12.10 -20.66 -6.43
C ARG A 374 -10.81 -21.37 -6.02
N HIS A 375 -9.90 -20.63 -5.38
CA HIS A 375 -8.66 -21.23 -4.90
C HIS A 375 -8.95 -22.17 -3.72
N PRO A 376 -8.23 -23.30 -3.54
CA PRO A 376 -8.49 -24.21 -2.40
C PRO A 376 -8.29 -23.58 -1.02
N GLN A 377 -7.51 -22.49 -0.94
CA GLN A 377 -7.30 -21.70 0.28
C GLN A 377 -8.09 -20.38 0.25
N ASP A 378 -9.10 -20.26 -0.62
CA ASP A 378 -9.99 -19.11 -0.62
C ASP A 378 -10.89 -19.12 0.62
N VAL A 379 -11.39 -17.95 0.99
CA VAL A 379 -12.27 -17.79 2.16
C VAL A 379 -13.57 -18.54 1.90
N THR A 380 -13.96 -19.42 2.82
CA THR A 380 -15.19 -20.19 2.67
C THR A 380 -16.41 -19.27 2.76
N ASP A 381 -17.55 -19.69 2.19
CA ASP A 381 -18.78 -18.90 2.26
C ASP A 381 -19.22 -18.68 3.73
N VAL A 382 -18.92 -19.63 4.62
CA VAL A 382 -19.16 -19.52 6.08
C VAL A 382 -18.23 -18.48 6.72
N ASP A 383 -16.93 -18.54 6.43
CA ASP A 383 -15.96 -17.57 6.97
C ASP A 383 -16.27 -16.15 6.45
N ARG A 384 -16.75 -16.05 5.20
CA ARG A 384 -17.21 -14.80 4.60
C ARG A 384 -18.41 -14.23 5.35
N GLU A 385 -19.43 -15.04 5.65
CA GLU A 385 -20.58 -14.60 6.45
C GLU A 385 -20.17 -14.13 7.85
N GLN A 386 -19.28 -14.87 8.52
CA GLN A 386 -18.74 -14.49 9.82
C GLN A 386 -17.98 -13.17 9.75
N LEU A 387 -17.17 -12.99 8.71
CA LEU A 387 -16.39 -11.77 8.51
C LEU A 387 -17.29 -10.57 8.19
N ILE A 388 -18.37 -10.76 7.42
CA ILE A 388 -19.40 -9.75 7.18
C ILE A 388 -20.05 -9.33 8.51
N ALA A 389 -20.43 -10.30 9.35
CA ALA A 389 -21.03 -10.02 10.66
C ALA A 389 -20.10 -9.25 11.60
N LEU A 390 -18.78 -9.44 11.49
CA LEU A 390 -17.78 -8.70 12.28
C LEU A 390 -17.58 -7.25 11.83
N ILE A 391 -17.87 -6.95 10.56
CA ILE A 391 -17.62 -5.63 9.94
C ILE A 391 -18.89 -4.77 9.86
N ALA A 392 -20.08 -5.37 9.98
CA ALA A 392 -21.35 -4.68 10.23
C ALA A 392 -21.31 -3.86 11.54
#